data_AF-A0A484YN11-F1
#
_entry.id   AF-A0A484YN11-F1
#
_cell.length_a   1.000
_cell.length_b   1.000
_cell.length_c   1.000
_cell.angle_alpha   90.00
_cell.angle_beta   90.00
_cell.angle_gamma   90.00
#
_symmetry.space_group_name_H-M   'P 1'
#
loop_
_entity.id
_entity.type
_entity.pdbx_description
1 polymer ?
#
loop_
_entity_poly.entity_id
_entity_poly.type
_entity_poly.pdbx_seq_one_letter_code
_entity_poly.pdbx_strand_id
1 'polypeptide(L)'
;MLDADDALSRHEWLIAPLLLQGSASPDARILLALPVDIDELVQRCPQLVQQSDTVEWDDAQGTLKAWRRLQIGQLMVKSATAGETLGRRVASGDA
;
A
#
# COMPACT_ATOMS: atom_id res chain seq x y z
N MET A 1 -4.72 -18.51 -1.91
CA MET A 1 -3.84 -18.64 -0.73
C MET A 1 -2.66 -19.55 -1.05
N LEU A 2 -1.45 -19.16 -0.63
CA LEU A 2 -0.29 -20.06 -0.60
C LEU A 2 -0.45 -21.07 0.53
N ASP A 3 0.19 -22.22 0.41
CA ASP A 3 0.30 -23.15 1.53
C ASP A 3 1.26 -22.54 2.57
N ALA A 4 0.98 -22.75 3.86
CA ALA A 4 1.79 -22.14 4.93
C ALA A 4 3.23 -22.67 4.92
N ASP A 5 3.41 -23.94 4.53
CA ASP A 5 4.70 -24.61 4.44
C ASP A 5 5.44 -24.36 3.11
N ASP A 6 4.82 -23.64 2.16
CA ASP A 6 5.46 -23.29 0.89
C ASP A 6 6.67 -22.36 1.14
N ALA A 7 7.80 -22.61 0.50
CA ALA A 7 9.00 -21.78 0.64
C ALA A 7 8.72 -20.31 0.27
N LEU A 8 7.76 -20.07 -0.63
CA LEU A 8 7.34 -18.74 -1.04
C LEU A 8 6.63 -17.95 0.06
N SER A 9 6.09 -18.60 1.10
CA SER A 9 5.43 -17.93 2.23
C SER A 9 6.40 -17.10 3.08
N ARG A 10 7.72 -17.32 2.92
CA ARG A 10 8.79 -16.60 3.62
C ARG A 10 9.10 -15.23 3.00
N HIS A 11 8.58 -14.96 1.81
CA HIS A 11 8.80 -13.72 1.09
C HIS A 11 7.55 -12.85 1.20
N GLU A 12 7.74 -11.60 1.64
CA GLU A 12 6.65 -10.64 1.79
C GLU A 12 6.05 -10.24 0.44
N TRP A 13 6.89 -10.08 -0.59
CA TRP A 13 6.49 -9.61 -1.91
C TRP A 13 6.71 -10.67 -2.97
N LEU A 14 5.65 -10.93 -3.74
CA LEU A 14 5.62 -11.91 -4.80
C LEU A 14 4.95 -11.33 -6.05
N ILE A 15 5.43 -11.73 -7.22
CA ILE A 15 4.67 -11.62 -8.47
C ILE A 15 4.06 -12.99 -8.75
N ALA A 16 2.73 -13.08 -8.76
CA ALA A 16 1.99 -14.32 -8.96
C ALA A 16 1.26 -14.32 -10.32
N PRO A 17 1.94 -14.67 -11.44
CA PRO A 17 1.34 -14.59 -12.77
C PRO A 17 0.29 -15.67 -13.04
N LEU A 18 0.30 -16.79 -12.31
CA LEU A 18 -0.68 -17.86 -12.47
C LEU A 18 -1.49 -18.06 -11.19
N LEU A 19 -2.78 -17.75 -11.30
CA LEU A 19 -3.75 -17.83 -10.22
C LEU A 19 -4.88 -18.78 -10.61
N LEU A 20 -5.38 -19.55 -9.65
CA LEU A 20 -6.61 -20.33 -9.76
C LEU A 20 -7.68 -19.74 -8.87
N GLN A 21 -8.66 -19.05 -9.47
CA GLN A 21 -9.77 -18.45 -8.77
C GLN A 21 -11.01 -19.34 -8.87
N GLY A 22 -11.65 -19.63 -7.73
CA GLY A 22 -12.95 -20.30 -7.70
C GLY A 22 -14.08 -19.33 -8.05
N SER A 23 -15.20 -19.83 -8.58
CA SER A 23 -16.34 -18.99 -9.00
C SER A 23 -17.10 -18.31 -7.87
N ALA A 24 -16.86 -18.68 -6.62
CA ALA A 24 -17.64 -18.24 -5.45
C ALA A 24 -16.97 -17.14 -4.60
N SER A 25 -15.69 -16.81 -4.85
CA SER A 25 -14.95 -15.82 -4.05
C SER A 25 -13.99 -14.99 -4.92
N PRO A 26 -13.72 -13.72 -4.57
CA PRO A 26 -12.59 -12.98 -5.14
C PRO A 26 -11.22 -13.60 -4.81
N ASP A 27 -11.14 -14.51 -3.84
CA ASP A 27 -9.88 -15.14 -3.44
C ASP A 27 -9.39 -16.17 -4.49
N ALA A 28 -8.10 -16.11 -4.79
CA ALA A 28 -7.44 -17.03 -5.71
C ALA A 28 -6.29 -17.80 -5.05
N ARG A 29 -6.06 -19.05 -5.48
CA ARG A 29 -4.88 -19.85 -5.14
C ARG A 29 -3.72 -19.46 -6.05
N ILE A 30 -2.55 -19.22 -5.47
CA ILE A 30 -1.32 -18.99 -6.25
C ILE A 30 -0.82 -20.35 -6.74
N LEU A 31 -0.67 -20.50 -8.06
CA LEU A 31 -0.12 -21.70 -8.70
C LEU A 31 1.33 -21.53 -9.13
N LEU A 32 1.72 -20.30 -9.46
CA LEU A 32 3.09 -19.91 -9.77
C LEU A 32 3.34 -18.51 -9.23
N ALA A 33 4.47 -18.33 -8.56
CA ALA A 33 4.93 -17.02 -8.14
C ALA A 33 6.46 -16.94 -8.14
N LEU A 34 6.96 -15.71 -8.16
CA LEU A 34 8.35 -15.35 -8.08
C LEU A 34 8.54 -14.37 -6.91
N PRO A 35 9.46 -14.63 -5.97
CA PRO A 35 9.79 -13.65 -4.95
C PRO A 35 10.47 -12.45 -5.59
N VAL A 36 10.13 -11.26 -5.11
CA VAL A 36 10.71 -10.01 -5.59
C VAL A 36 11.17 -9.16 -4.43
N ASP A 37 12.30 -8.50 -4.61
CA ASP A 37 12.67 -7.37 -3.78
C ASP A 37 11.85 -6.16 -4.23
N ILE A 38 11.02 -5.63 -3.33
CA ILE A 38 10.11 -4.54 -3.66
C ILE A 38 10.86 -3.23 -3.90
N ASP A 39 11.99 -3.01 -3.23
CA ASP A 39 12.80 -1.80 -3.43
C ASP A 39 13.47 -1.85 -4.80
N GLU A 40 14.00 -3.00 -5.21
CA GLU A 40 14.54 -3.18 -6.55
C GLU A 40 13.47 -3.01 -7.63
N LEU A 41 12.27 -3.58 -7.43
CA LEU A 41 11.17 -3.46 -8.37
C LEU A 41 10.73 -2.00 -8.56
N VAL A 42 10.60 -1.25 -7.46
CA VAL A 42 10.25 0.19 -7.49
C VAL A 42 11.31 0.99 -8.25
N GLN A 43 12.60 0.69 -8.05
CA GLN A 43 13.68 1.39 -8.75
C GLN A 43 13.70 1.09 -10.24
N ARG A 44 13.48 -0.17 -10.64
CA ARG A 44 13.54 -0.60 -12.05
C ARG A 44 12.28 -0.25 -12.83
N CYS A 45 11.13 -0.19 -12.17
CA CYS A 45 9.81 0.05 -12.77
C CYS A 45 9.06 1.18 -12.05
N PRO A 46 9.58 2.42 -12.03
CA PRO A 46 8.98 3.53 -11.29
C PRO A 46 7.55 3.86 -11.76
N GLN A 47 7.21 3.56 -13.00
CA GLN A 47 5.88 3.76 -13.58
C GLN A 47 4.77 2.91 -12.91
N LEU A 48 5.12 1.86 -12.17
CA LEU A 48 4.14 1.05 -11.43
C LEU A 48 3.70 1.72 -10.12
N VAL A 49 4.47 2.71 -9.66
CA VAL A 49 4.27 3.34 -8.35
C VAL A 49 3.48 4.62 -8.48
N GLN A 50 2.47 4.76 -7.63
CA GLN A 50 1.69 5.97 -7.48
C GLN A 50 1.99 6.59 -6.12
N GLN A 51 2.15 7.91 -6.09
CA GLN A 51 2.28 8.66 -4.84
C GLN A 51 0.95 9.35 -4.52
N SER A 52 0.52 9.26 -3.26
CA SER A 52 -0.63 9.98 -2.74
C SER A 52 -0.25 10.71 -1.46
N ASP A 53 -0.54 11.99 -1.39
CA ASP A 53 -0.35 12.81 -0.20
C ASP A 53 -1.74 13.03 0.44
N THR A 54 -1.90 12.61 1.69
CA THR A 54 -3.14 12.72 2.46
C THR A 54 -2.90 13.61 3.67
N VAL A 55 -3.83 14.51 3.94
CA VAL A 55 -3.78 15.41 5.09
C VAL A 55 -5.01 15.16 5.93
N GLU A 56 -4.83 14.83 7.20
CA GLU A 56 -5.91 14.62 8.15
C GLU A 56 -5.66 15.49 9.38
N TRP A 57 -6.76 15.89 10.00
CA TRP A 57 -6.74 16.60 11.26
C TRP A 57 -6.80 15.58 12.40
N ASP A 58 -5.79 15.58 13.26
CA ASP A 58 -5.77 14.77 14.48
C ASP A 58 -6.48 15.57 15.59
N ASP A 59 -7.76 15.25 15.81
CA ASP A 59 -8.57 15.90 16.85
C ASP A 59 -8.03 15.67 18.27
N ALA A 60 -7.31 14.57 18.52
CA ALA A 60 -6.76 14.29 19.85
C ALA A 60 -5.54 15.16 20.16
N GLN A 61 -4.73 15.48 19.15
CA GLN A 61 -3.53 16.29 19.30
C GLN A 61 -3.72 17.75 18.88
N GLY A 62 -4.83 18.08 18.22
CA GLY A 62 -5.07 19.40 17.65
C GLY A 62 -4.04 19.77 16.57
N THR A 63 -3.49 18.77 15.89
CA THR A 63 -2.45 18.93 14.87
C THR A 63 -2.97 18.50 13.50
N LEU A 64 -2.45 19.17 12.47
CA LEU A 64 -2.64 18.76 11.09
C LEU A 64 -1.50 17.81 10.75
N LYS A 65 -1.83 16.56 10.43
CA LYS A 65 -0.88 15.53 10.02
C LYS A 65 -0.98 15.31 8.53
N ALA A 66 0.18 15.29 7.88
CA ALA A 66 0.30 14.97 6.48
C ALA A 66 1.07 13.66 6.34
N TRP A 67 0.56 12.77 5.49
CA TRP A 67 1.23 11.53 5.12
C TRP A 67 1.43 11.49 3.62
N ARG A 68 2.55 10.91 3.22
CA ARG A 68 2.85 10.51 1.86
C ARG A 68 2.84 9.00 1.79
N ARG A 69 2.10 8.46 0.84
CA ARG A 69 1.97 7.03 0.59
C ARG A 69 2.47 6.72 -0.80
N LEU A 70 3.28 5.67 -0.92
CA LEU A 70 3.65 5.04 -2.18
C LEU A 70 2.87 3.74 -2.30
N GLN A 71 2.19 3.54 -3.43
CA GLN A 71 1.35 2.37 -3.67
C GLN A 71 1.58 1.78 -5.06
N ILE A 72 1.37 0.48 -5.19
CA ILE A 72 1.27 -0.23 -6.48
C ILE A 72 -0.14 -0.80 -6.56
N GLY A 73 -0.98 -0.21 -7.40
CA GLY A 73 -2.42 -0.52 -7.41
C GLY A 73 -3.04 -0.22 -6.04
N GLN A 74 -3.59 -1.25 -5.41
CA GLN A 74 -4.22 -1.16 -4.07
C GLN A 74 -3.26 -1.49 -2.92
N LEU A 75 -2.00 -1.85 -3.21
CA LEU A 75 -1.02 -2.26 -2.20
C LEU A 75 -0.16 -1.07 -1.78
N MET A 76 -0.15 -0.76 -0.48
CA MET A 76 0.74 0.24 0.09
C MET A 76 2.14 -0.35 0.23
N VAL A 77 3.13 0.30 -0.40
CA VAL A 77 4.54 -0.11 -0.36
C VAL A 77 5.30 0.65 0.72
N LYS A 78 5.09 1.96 0.82
CA LYS A 78 5.70 2.82 1.86
C LYS A 78 4.73 3.88 2.32
N SER A 79 4.81 4.23 3.60
CA SER A 79 4.17 5.43 4.14
C SER A 79 5.19 6.23 4.94
N ALA A 80 5.15 7.54 4.81
CA ALA A 80 6.00 8.46 5.54
C ALA A 80 5.17 9.65 6.00
N THR A 81 5.46 10.15 7.20
CA THR A 81 4.94 11.43 7.65
C THR A 81 5.59 12.54 6.81
N ALA A 82 4.76 13.26 6.06
CA ALA A 82 5.20 14.37 5.22
C ALA A 82 5.35 15.68 6.01
N GLY A 83 4.66 15.80 7.15
CA GLY A 83 4.77 16.91 8.07
C GLY A 83 3.71 16.87 9.16
N GLU A 84 3.96 17.56 10.25
CA GLU A 84 3.00 17.80 11.32
C GLU A 84 3.11 19.26 11.75
N THR A 85 1.98 19.95 11.80
CA THR A 85 1.93 21.36 12.16
C THR A 85 0.78 21.60 13.13
N LEU A 86 1.00 22.41 14.16
CA LEU A 86 -0.09 22.98 14.96
C LEU A 86 -0.95 23.88 14.05
N GLY A 87 -2.12 23.39 13.67
CA GLY A 87 -3.07 24.14 12.87
C GLY A 87 -4.13 24.78 13.75
N ARG A 88 -4.81 25.80 13.23
CA ARG A 88 -6.10 26.26 13.76
C ARG A 88 -7.16 25.78 12.76
N ARG A 89 -8.12 24.96 13.21
CA ARG A 89 -9.23 24.49 12.37
C ARG A 89 -10.00 25.71 11.84
N VAL A 90 -9.74 26.11 10.60
CA VAL A 90 -10.62 27.04 9.89
C VAL A 90 -11.74 26.15 9.37
N ALA A 91 -12.93 26.24 9.98
CA ALA A 91 -14.09 25.54 9.48
C ALA A 91 -14.30 25.96 8.03
N SER A 92 -14.09 25.03 7.09
CA SER A 92 -14.57 25.17 5.73
C SER A 92 -16.08 25.28 5.83
N GLY A 93 -16.60 26.51 5.74
CA GLY A 93 -18.02 26.74 5.63
C GLY A 93 -18.53 26.09 4.35
N ASP A 94 -19.57 25.27 4.52
CA ASP A 94 -20.42 24.82 3.42
C ASP A 94 -20.88 26.04 2.60
N ALA A 95 -20.75 25.93 1.29
CA ALA A 95 -21.54 26.65 0.30
C ALA A 95 -21.90 25.68 -0.81
#